data_AF-A0A4P2VG49-F1
#
_entry.id   AF-A0A4P2VG49-F1
#
_cell.length_a   1.000
_cell.length_b   1.000
_cell.length_c   1.000
_cell.angle_alpha   90.00
_cell.angle_beta   90.00
_cell.angle_gamma   90.00
#
_symmetry.space_group_name_H-M   'P 1'
#
loop_
_entity.id
_entity.type
_entity.pdbx_description
1 polymer ?
#
loop_
_entity_poly.entity_id
_entity_poly.type
_entity_poly.pdbx_seq_one_letter_code
_entity_poly.pdbx_strand_id
1 'polypeptide(L)'
;MEDPEVLARMLDALGHPLRLRMVALLRKEGEMHMAMIASKLGVSRALAKVHLRKLELAGLVRSRVVLVPGQAKALRMYGLVDFRLELDPDALAEAFGYERGGKGNVARP
;
A
#
# COMPACT_ATOMS: atom_id res chain seq x y z
N MET A 1 17.28 3.98 -4.59
CA MET A 1 15.99 4.44 -4.07
C MET A 1 14.86 3.90 -4.95
N GLU A 2 13.66 3.63 -4.41
CA GLU A 2 12.50 3.22 -5.21
C GLU A 2 12.20 4.28 -6.29
N ASP A 3 11.65 3.84 -7.42
CA ASP A 3 11.13 4.71 -8.48
C ASP A 3 10.14 5.73 -7.86
N PRO A 4 10.36 7.06 -8.02
CA PRO A 4 9.48 8.09 -7.48
C PRO A 4 8.01 7.87 -7.81
N GLU A 5 7.72 7.28 -8.97
CA GLU A 5 6.34 7.06 -9.42
C GLU A 5 5.71 5.81 -8.77
N VAL A 6 6.52 4.86 -8.30
CA VAL A 6 6.07 3.80 -7.39
C VAL A 6 5.73 4.41 -6.03
N LEU A 7 6.62 5.23 -5.49
CA LEU A 7 6.42 5.88 -4.19
C LEU A 7 5.17 6.76 -4.18
N ALA A 8 4.99 7.61 -5.20
CA ALA A 8 3.80 8.46 -5.33
C ALA A 8 2.50 7.65 -5.39
N ARG A 9 2.49 6.51 -6.11
CA ARG A 9 1.34 5.60 -6.15
C ARG A 9 1.05 4.95 -4.80
N MET A 10 2.08 4.55 -4.05
CA MET A 10 1.91 4.00 -2.71
C MET A 10 1.37 5.07 -1.74
N LEU A 11 1.90 6.29 -1.79
CA LEU A 11 1.42 7.40 -0.95
C LEU A 11 -0.02 7.78 -1.27
N ASP A 12 -0.37 7.91 -2.55
CA ASP A 12 -1.75 8.12 -2.98
C ASP A 12 -2.67 6.97 -2.54
N ALA A 13 -2.17 5.72 -2.55
CA ALA A 13 -2.89 4.57 -2.04
C ALA A 13 -3.08 4.57 -0.51
N LEU A 14 -2.12 5.10 0.25
CA LEU A 14 -2.18 5.17 1.71
C LEU A 14 -2.89 6.42 2.23
N GLY A 15 -3.02 7.48 1.42
CA GLY A 15 -3.57 8.79 1.81
C GLY A 15 -5.06 8.84 2.17
N HIS A 16 -5.75 7.69 2.36
CA HIS A 16 -7.13 7.67 2.83
C HIS A 16 -7.26 6.82 4.10
N PRO A 17 -7.90 7.32 5.18
CA PRO A 17 -7.98 6.63 6.47
C PRO A 17 -8.52 5.19 6.40
N LEU A 18 -9.53 4.94 5.57
CA LEU A 18 -10.07 3.59 5.40
C LEU A 18 -9.06 2.60 4.80
N ARG A 19 -8.17 3.05 3.91
CA ARG A 19 -7.13 2.19 3.32
C ARG A 19 -6.05 1.84 4.35
N LEU A 20 -5.69 2.78 5.22
CA LEU A 20 -4.82 2.53 6.37
C LEU A 20 -5.45 1.49 7.32
N ARG A 21 -6.75 1.63 7.61
CA ARG A 21 -7.48 0.64 8.44
C ARG A 21 -7.51 -0.75 7.80
N MET A 22 -7.64 -0.85 6.47
CA MET A 22 -7.55 -2.13 5.75
C MET A 22 -6.17 -2.75 5.86
N VAL A 23 -5.10 -1.97 5.67
CA VAL A 23 -3.71 -2.44 5.84
C VAL A 23 -3.49 -2.96 7.26
N ALA A 24 -3.86 -2.19 8.27
CA ALA A 24 -3.73 -2.58 9.68
C ALA A 24 -4.53 -3.87 10.00
N LEU A 25 -5.75 -3.98 9.47
CA LEU A 25 -6.58 -5.17 9.64
C LEU A 25 -5.94 -6.41 9.02
N LEU A 26 -5.48 -6.30 7.77
CA LEU A 26 -4.83 -7.42 7.06
C LEU A 26 -3.50 -7.81 7.71
N ARG A 27 -2.76 -6.85 8.30
CA ARG A 27 -1.56 -7.15 9.09
C ARG A 27 -1.89 -7.95 10.34
N LYS A 28 -2.96 -7.56 11.06
CA LYS A 28 -3.35 -8.17 12.33
C LYS A 28 -3.96 -9.57 12.15
N GLU A 29 -4.82 -9.73 11.15
CA GLU A 29 -5.69 -10.91 11.02
C GLU A 29 -5.28 -11.83 9.86
N GLY A 30 -4.34 -11.41 9.02
CA GLY A 30 -3.90 -12.14 7.84
C GLY A 30 -4.85 -12.01 6.64
N GLU A 31 -4.68 -12.91 5.68
CA GLU A 31 -5.43 -12.93 4.44
C GLU A 31 -6.91 -13.27 4.66
N MET A 32 -7.81 -12.52 4.03
CA MET A 32 -9.26 -12.74 4.16
C MET A 32 -10.05 -12.25 2.95
N HIS A 33 -11.30 -12.70 2.80
CA HIS A 33 -12.16 -12.27 1.70
C HIS A 33 -12.83 -10.90 1.96
N MET A 34 -13.16 -10.18 0.89
CA MET A 34 -13.71 -8.81 0.93
C MET A 34 -14.91 -8.64 1.88
N ALA A 35 -15.85 -9.59 1.92
CA ALA A 35 -17.02 -9.45 2.79
C ALA A 35 -16.68 -9.45 4.29
N MET A 36 -15.63 -10.18 4.72
CA MET A 36 -15.15 -10.13 6.11
C MET A 36 -14.49 -8.79 6.40
N ILE A 37 -13.67 -8.28 5.48
CA ILE A 37 -13.03 -6.95 5.60
C ILE A 37 -14.10 -5.87 5.76
N ALA A 38 -15.11 -5.88 4.89
CA ALA A 38 -16.22 -4.93 4.92
C ALA A 38 -16.97 -4.98 6.26
N SER A 39 -17.29 -6.19 6.74
CA SER A 39 -17.97 -6.40 8.01
C SER A 39 -17.13 -5.94 9.21
N LYS A 40 -15.86 -6.34 9.30
CA LYS A 40 -14.95 -5.95 10.40
C LYS A 40 -14.69 -4.44 10.45
N LEU A 41 -14.74 -3.75 9.31
CA LEU A 41 -14.53 -2.30 9.24
C LEU A 41 -15.83 -1.49 9.32
N GLY A 42 -16.99 -2.13 9.30
CA GLY A 42 -18.30 -1.46 9.33
C GLY A 42 -18.62 -0.68 8.06
N VAL A 43 -18.20 -1.17 6.89
CA VAL A 43 -18.36 -0.49 5.58
C VAL A 43 -19.10 -1.34 4.57
N SER A 44 -19.64 -0.71 3.52
CA SER A 44 -20.30 -1.43 2.44
C SER A 44 -19.31 -2.28 1.63
N ARG A 45 -19.80 -3.39 1.05
CA ARG A 45 -18.99 -4.26 0.18
C ARG A 45 -18.48 -3.52 -1.06
N ALA A 46 -19.30 -2.63 -1.62
CA ALA A 46 -18.90 -1.80 -2.77
C ALA A 46 -17.74 -0.88 -2.42
N LEU A 47 -17.80 -0.21 -1.26
CA LEU A 47 -16.73 0.67 -0.78
C LEU A 47 -15.44 -0.12 -0.50
N ALA A 48 -15.56 -1.28 0.16
CA ALA A 48 -14.41 -2.18 0.37
C ALA A 48 -13.75 -2.60 -0.94
N LYS A 49 -14.54 -2.95 -1.97
CA LYS A 49 -14.04 -3.32 -3.30
C LYS A 49 -13.19 -2.20 -3.92
N VAL A 50 -13.69 -0.96 -3.90
CA VAL A 50 -13.00 0.20 -4.48
C VAL A 50 -11.66 0.43 -3.80
N HIS A 51 -11.62 0.44 -2.47
CA HIS A 51 -10.39 0.68 -1.73
C HIS A 51 -9.39 -0.47 -1.82
N LEU A 52 -9.85 -1.73 -1.76
CA LEU A 52 -8.96 -2.89 -1.96
C LEU A 52 -8.37 -2.92 -3.36
N ARG A 53 -9.13 -2.53 -4.39
CA ARG A 53 -8.61 -2.41 -5.76
C ARG A 53 -7.53 -1.34 -5.85
N LYS A 54 -7.72 -0.20 -5.19
CA LYS A 54 -6.73 0.89 -5.18
C LYS A 54 -5.43 0.47 -4.47
N LEU A 55 -5.53 -0.25 -3.34
CA LEU A 55 -4.38 -0.83 -2.65
C LEU A 55 -3.68 -1.90 -3.50
N GLU A 56 -4.43 -2.72 -4.23
CA GLU A 56 -3.90 -3.75 -5.13
C GLU A 56 -3.13 -3.16 -6.31
N LEU A 57 -3.68 -2.12 -6.95
CA LEU A 57 -3.01 -1.41 -8.05
C LEU A 57 -1.71 -0.71 -7.60
N ALA A 58 -1.58 -0.40 -6.31
CA ALA A 58 -0.37 0.15 -5.71
C ALA A 58 0.59 -0.91 -5.16
N GLY A 59 0.29 -2.21 -5.32
CA GLY A 59 1.14 -3.30 -4.86
C GLY A 59 1.13 -3.54 -3.34
N LEU A 60 0.32 -2.81 -2.57
CA LEU A 60 0.24 -2.92 -1.11
C LEU A 60 -0.57 -4.14 -0.66
N VAL A 61 -1.50 -4.59 -1.50
CA VAL A 61 -2.35 -5.76 -1.25
C VAL A 61 -2.30 -6.67 -2.48
N ARG A 62 -2.22 -7.98 -2.27
CA ARG A 62 -2.40 -8.98 -3.32
C ARG A 62 -3.76 -9.64 -3.19
N SER A 63 -4.29 -10.15 -4.30
CA SER A 63 -5.45 -11.03 -4.25
C SER A 63 -5.23 -12.32 -5.01
N ARG A 64 -5.88 -13.39 -4.53
CA ARG A 64 -5.90 -14.70 -5.18
C ARG A 64 -7.29 -15.31 -5.10
N VAL A 65 -7.60 -16.19 -6.04
CA VAL A 65 -8.86 -16.94 -6.02
C VAL A 65 -8.62 -18.29 -5.37
N VAL A 66 -9.45 -18.64 -4.40
CA VAL A 66 -9.41 -19.91 -3.66
C VAL A 66 -10.73 -20.64 -3.86
N LEU A 67 -10.66 -21.92 -4.24
CA LEU A 67 -11.83 -22.80 -4.30
C LEU A 67 -12.27 -23.15 -2.89
N VAL A 68 -13.57 -23.08 -2.64
CA VAL A 68 -14.14 -23.50 -1.37
C VAL A 68 -14.30 -25.03 -1.39
N PRO A 69 -13.65 -25.77 -0.48
CA PRO A 69 -13.79 -27.23 -0.43
C PRO A 69 -15.26 -27.63 -0.31
N GLY A 70 -15.70 -28.57 -1.17
CA GLY A 70 -17.08 -29.06 -1.17
C GLY A 70 -18.12 -28.09 -1.73
N GLN A 71 -17.73 -26.96 -2.33
CA GLN A 71 -18.65 -26.03 -3.00
C GLN A 71 -18.17 -25.69 -4.41
N ALA A 72 -19.11 -25.50 -5.34
CA ALA A 72 -18.83 -24.90 -6.65
C ALA A 72 -18.62 -23.37 -6.56
N LYS A 73 -17.94 -22.91 -5.51
CA LYS A 73 -17.76 -21.50 -5.18
C LYS A 73 -16.28 -21.17 -5.08
N ALA A 74 -15.90 -20.10 -5.77
CA ALA A 74 -14.59 -19.49 -5.67
C ALA A 74 -14.68 -18.20 -4.85
N LEU A 75 -13.74 -17.99 -3.94
CA LEU A 75 -13.62 -16.77 -3.15
C LEU A 75 -12.33 -16.05 -3.52
N ARG A 76 -12.43 -14.73 -3.73
CA ARG A 76 -11.25 -13.88 -3.81
C ARG A 76 -10.78 -13.51 -2.41
N MET A 77 -9.57 -13.92 -2.09
CA MET A 77 -8.85 -13.63 -0.85
C MET A 77 -7.92 -12.45 -1.09
N TYR A 78 -7.77 -11.59 -0.08
CA TYR A 78 -6.90 -10.41 -0.10
C TYR A 78 -5.90 -10.51 1.03
N GLY A 79 -4.62 -10.35 0.72
CA GLY A 79 -3.51 -10.45 1.67
C GLY A 79 -2.61 -9.23 1.57
N LEU A 80 -2.03 -8.83 2.70
CA LEU A 80 -1.06 -7.74 2.75
C LEU A 80 0.26 -8.17 2.10
N VAL A 81 0.83 -7.30 1.27
CA VAL A 81 2.24 -7.39 0.85
C VAL A 81 3.05 -6.61 1.87
N ASP A 82 4.13 -7.20 2.41
CA ASP A 82 4.97 -6.48 3.37
C ASP A 82 5.70 -5.34 2.68
N PHE A 83 5.66 -4.15 3.28
CA PHE A 83 6.34 -2.95 2.81
C PHE A 83 6.83 -2.12 3.99
N ARG A 84 7.82 -1.26 3.75
CA ARG A 84 8.31 -0.24 4.67
C ARG A 84 8.53 1.05 3.87
N LEU A 85 8.01 2.16 4.38
CA LEU A 85 8.20 3.49 3.82
C LEU A 85 8.88 4.35 4.87
N GLU A 86 10.05 4.89 4.55
CA GLU A 86 10.78 5.88 5.34
C GLU A 86 10.89 7.14 4.50
N LEU A 87 10.33 8.25 4.99
CA LEU A 87 10.21 9.49 4.24
C LEU A 87 10.59 10.67 5.10
N ASP A 88 11.49 11.48 4.56
CA ASP A 88 11.85 12.81 5.00
C ASP A 88 12.18 13.66 3.76
N PRO A 89 12.38 14.98 3.90
CA PRO A 89 12.70 15.84 2.76
C PRO A 89 13.98 15.44 2.00
N ASP A 90 15.00 14.90 2.69
CA ASP A 90 16.25 14.49 2.06
C ASP A 90 16.04 13.21 1.23
N ALA A 91 15.26 12.24 1.73
CA ALA A 91 14.86 11.05 1.00
C ALA A 91 14.07 11.38 -0.27
N LEU A 92 13.20 12.41 -0.23
CA LEU A 92 12.51 12.87 -1.44
C LEU A 92 13.47 13.54 -2.42
N ALA A 93 14.41 14.37 -1.93
CA ALA A 93 15.40 15.02 -2.78
C ALA A 93 16.26 13.97 -3.50
N GLU A 94 16.74 12.95 -2.80
CA GLU A 94 17.48 11.83 -3.40
C GLU A 94 16.64 11.08 -4.45
N ALA A 95 15.35 10.86 -4.21
CA ALA A 95 14.46 10.14 -5.14
C ALA A 95 14.38 10.83 -6.51
N PHE A 96 14.40 12.16 -6.51
CA PHE A 96 14.38 12.98 -7.72
C PHE A 96 15.78 13.38 -8.23
N GLY A 97 16.86 12.89 -7.60
CA GLY A 97 18.23 13.24 -7.96
C GLY A 97 18.62 14.69 -7.63
N TYR A 98 17.91 15.33 -6.70
CA TYR A 98 18.20 16.66 -6.19
C TYR A 98 19.24 16.59 -5.08
N GLU A 99 20.42 16.05 -5.36
CA GLU A 99 21.51 16.10 -4.39
C GLU A 99 21.93 17.56 -4.16
N ARG A 100 22.13 17.94 -2.89
CA ARG A 100 22.73 19.22 -2.54
C ARG A 100 24.09 19.29 -3.23
N GLY A 101 24.23 20.19 -4.21
CA GLY A 101 25.47 20.43 -4.93
C GLY A 101 26.65 20.42 -3.97
N GLY A 102 27.65 19.61 -4.32
CA GLY A 102 28.80 19.30 -3.48
C GLY A 102 29.42 20.55 -2.88
N LYS A 103 29.97 20.39 -1.67
CA LYS A 103 30.80 21.36 -0.97
C LYS A 103 31.59 22.21 -1.97
N GLY A 104 31.08 23.41 -2.23
CA GLY A 104 31.82 24.46 -2.90
C GLY A 104 33.10 24.63 -2.10
N ASN A 105 34.22 24.38 -2.77
CA ASN A 105 35.55 24.70 -2.33
C ASN A 105 35.58 26.16 -1.87
N VAL A 106 35.45 26.42 -0.57
CA VAL A 106 35.88 27.69 0.00
C VAL A 106 37.34 27.48 0.37
N ALA A 107 38.20 27.66 -0.63
CA ALA A 107 39.57 28.07 -0.39
C ALA A 107 39.51 29.36 0.45
N ARG A 108 39.92 29.27 1.71
CA ARG A 108 40.25 30.45 2.51
C ARG A 108 41.74 30.75 2.30
N PRO A 109 42.11 31.94 1.80
CA PRO A 109 43.41 32.52 2.11
C PRO A 109 43.50 32.92 3.59
#